data_AF-A0A9P8JGL9-F1
#
_entry.id   AF-A0A9P8JGL9-F1
#
_cell.length_a   1.000
_cell.length_b   1.000
_cell.length_c   1.000
_cell.angle_alpha   90.00
_cell.angle_beta   90.00
_cell.angle_gamma   90.00
#
_symmetry.space_group_name_H-M   'P 1'
#
loop_
_entity.id
_entity.type
_entity.pdbx_description
1 polymer ?
#
loop_
_entity_poly.entity_id
_entity_poly.type
_entity_poly.pdbx_seq_one_letter_code
_entity_poly.pdbx_strand_id
1 'polypeptide(L)'
;MRNLRNSRHFLVEFPTDSLPPTATTWDPATDGIIAAFGPSSSSPVIELRRLAKDCYSAHDAKQIASWDAPSPLPDIPVDTILSLQYFADTATICLILAGGDIVIVREEPLPGEDLIEIVGSVDEGIAAAAWSPDEELLAISTRANTLILMTRDFESIANVTLSPEDVQVSAHVSVGWGKRETQFQGKRAKALKDPTVPEHVDEGQLSSMDQMQTTISWRGDGAYLAVNSVQDGKRRMIRVYSREGVLDSVGEPVDGLEGALSWRPAGNLMAGIQRRSDRVDVVFFERNGLRHGEFSL
;
A
#
# COMPACT_ATOMS: atom_id res chain seq x y z
N MET A 1 -5.28 24.48 -2.08
CA MET A 1 -6.66 24.03 -2.34
C MET A 1 -7.64 25.07 -1.79
N ARG A 2 -8.18 25.99 -2.61
CA ARG A 2 -9.15 27.03 -2.17
C ARG A 2 -10.59 26.75 -2.62
N ASN A 3 -10.85 25.61 -3.27
CA ASN A 3 -12.13 25.31 -3.93
C ASN A 3 -12.81 24.01 -3.48
N LEU A 4 -12.35 23.37 -2.40
CA LEU A 4 -13.07 22.23 -1.82
C LEU A 4 -14.21 22.78 -0.95
N ARG A 5 -15.45 22.56 -1.38
CA ARG A 5 -16.64 22.81 -0.55
C ARG A 5 -17.05 21.48 0.07
N ASN A 6 -17.22 21.45 1.39
CA ASN A 6 -17.83 20.31 2.05
C ASN A 6 -19.28 20.22 1.54
N SER A 7 -19.58 19.15 0.79
CA SER A 7 -20.92 18.89 0.27
C SER A 7 -21.81 18.19 1.30
N ARG A 8 -21.20 17.42 2.22
CA ARG A 8 -21.90 16.66 3.25
C ARG A 8 -20.96 16.30 4.41
N HIS A 9 -21.47 16.37 5.64
CA HIS A 9 -20.84 15.84 6.85
C HIS A 9 -21.92 15.18 7.71
N PHE A 10 -21.74 13.90 8.02
CA PHE A 10 -22.63 13.14 8.89
C PHE A 10 -21.82 12.14 9.70
N LEU A 11 -22.36 11.75 10.86
CA LEU A 11 -21.77 10.76 11.76
C LEU A 11 -22.81 9.68 12.00
N VAL A 12 -22.43 8.43 11.77
CA VAL A 12 -23.23 7.25 12.13
C VAL A 12 -22.51 6.56 13.28
N GLU A 13 -23.15 6.55 14.45
CA GLU A 13 -22.62 5.87 15.63
C GLU A 13 -23.20 4.46 15.72
N PHE A 14 -22.31 3.46 15.79
CA PHE A 14 -22.68 2.08 16.02
C PHE A 14 -22.68 1.78 17.53
N PRO A 15 -23.60 0.92 18.01
CA PRO A 15 -23.62 0.47 19.40
C PRO A 15 -22.28 -0.11 19.86
N THR A 16 -21.90 0.08 21.14
CA THR A 16 -20.59 -0.34 21.67
C THR A 16 -20.37 -1.85 21.71
N ASP A 17 -21.45 -2.62 21.64
CA ASP A 17 -21.46 -4.09 21.53
C ASP A 17 -21.31 -4.58 20.08
N SER A 18 -21.32 -3.66 19.09
CA SER A 18 -21.04 -4.00 17.69
C SER A 18 -19.56 -4.32 17.48
N LEU A 19 -19.26 -5.09 16.44
CA LEU A 19 -17.89 -5.26 15.97
C LEU A 19 -17.29 -3.89 15.61
N PRO A 20 -15.98 -3.67 15.83
CA PRO A 20 -15.34 -2.41 15.50
C PRO A 20 -15.24 -2.24 13.97
N PRO A 21 -15.41 -1.02 13.42
CA PRO A 21 -15.17 -0.76 12.00
C PRO A 21 -13.68 -0.91 11.69
N THR A 22 -13.35 -1.63 10.63
CA THR A 22 -11.96 -1.97 10.26
C THR A 22 -11.58 -1.48 8.88
N ALA A 23 -12.51 -1.42 7.94
CA ALA A 23 -12.29 -0.89 6.60
C ALA A 23 -13.55 -0.26 6.02
N THR A 24 -13.38 0.67 5.09
CA THR A 24 -14.49 1.27 4.33
C THR A 24 -14.10 1.46 2.88
N THR A 25 -15.10 1.43 2.00
CA THR A 25 -14.96 1.78 0.59
C THR A 25 -16.20 2.49 0.08
N TRP A 26 -16.06 3.24 -1.00
CA TRP A 26 -17.17 3.96 -1.61
C TRP A 26 -17.92 3.06 -2.59
N ASP A 27 -19.23 3.21 -2.63
CA ASP A 27 -20.02 2.83 -3.79
C ASP A 27 -20.23 4.08 -4.67
N PRO A 28 -19.47 4.22 -5.77
CA PRO A 28 -19.56 5.38 -6.63
C PRO A 28 -20.88 5.45 -7.42
N ALA A 29 -21.63 4.35 -7.56
CA ALA A 29 -22.90 4.34 -8.29
C ALA A 29 -24.05 4.90 -7.46
N THR A 30 -24.00 4.78 -6.13
CA THR A 30 -25.10 5.19 -5.24
C THR A 30 -24.74 6.33 -4.26
N ASP A 31 -23.51 6.86 -4.33
CA ASP A 31 -22.92 7.73 -3.31
C ASP A 31 -23.02 7.13 -1.89
N GLY A 32 -22.96 5.80 -1.80
CA GLY A 32 -23.02 5.03 -0.57
C GLY A 32 -21.62 4.67 -0.05
N ILE A 33 -21.57 4.15 1.17
CA ILE A 33 -20.36 3.60 1.78
C ILE A 33 -20.62 2.14 2.10
N ILE A 34 -19.64 1.29 1.82
CA ILE A 34 -19.60 -0.07 2.35
C ILE A 34 -18.58 -0.06 3.49
N ALA A 35 -19.01 -0.54 4.66
CA ALA A 35 -18.18 -0.64 5.84
C ALA A 35 -18.02 -2.11 6.24
N ALA A 36 -16.79 -2.51 6.51
CA ALA A 36 -16.46 -3.77 7.13
C ALA A 36 -16.24 -3.57 8.63
N PHE A 37 -16.77 -4.51 9.41
CA PHE A 37 -16.60 -4.59 10.85
C PHE A 37 -15.96 -5.92 11.22
N GLY A 38 -15.02 -5.88 12.16
CA GLY A 38 -14.19 -7.04 12.48
C GLY A 38 -13.21 -7.43 11.35
N PRO A 39 -12.48 -8.56 11.51
CA PRO A 39 -12.47 -9.38 12.71
C PRO A 39 -11.78 -8.63 13.87
N SER A 40 -12.01 -9.10 15.10
CA SER A 40 -11.45 -8.49 16.31
C SER A 40 -10.95 -9.56 17.28
N SER A 41 -10.24 -9.15 18.33
CA SER A 41 -9.78 -10.06 19.38
C SER A 41 -10.91 -10.74 20.16
N SER A 42 -12.12 -10.17 20.13
CA SER A 42 -13.29 -10.74 20.79
C SER A 42 -14.12 -11.64 19.87
N SER A 43 -14.01 -11.49 18.55
CA SER A 43 -14.81 -12.23 17.59
C SER A 43 -14.10 -12.35 16.23
N PRO A 44 -13.86 -13.57 15.72
CA PRO A 44 -13.28 -13.78 14.40
C PRO A 44 -14.34 -13.64 13.30
N VAL A 45 -15.29 -12.71 13.43
CA VAL A 45 -16.38 -12.51 12.46
C VAL A 45 -16.08 -11.26 11.65
N ILE A 46 -16.29 -11.36 10.33
CA ILE A 46 -16.39 -10.18 9.47
C ILE A 46 -17.86 -9.92 9.18
N GLU A 47 -18.25 -8.65 9.27
CA GLU A 47 -19.58 -8.19 8.88
C GLU A 47 -19.45 -7.03 7.89
N LEU A 48 -20.16 -7.13 6.77
CA LEU A 48 -20.26 -6.05 5.79
C LEU A 48 -21.61 -5.37 5.89
N ARG A 49 -21.61 -4.04 5.99
CA ARG A 49 -22.83 -3.23 5.94
C ARG A 49 -22.74 -2.15 4.87
N ARG A 50 -23.87 -1.91 4.22
CA ARG A 50 -24.08 -0.80 3.30
C ARG A 50 -24.72 0.36 4.04
N LEU A 51 -24.04 1.49 4.06
CA LEU A 51 -24.54 2.78 4.51
C LEU A 51 -24.94 3.55 3.25
N ALA A 52 -26.24 3.57 2.96
CA ALA A 52 -26.76 4.36 1.85
C ALA A 52 -26.43 5.85 2.04
N LYS A 53 -26.47 6.62 0.95
CA LYS A 53 -26.27 8.07 0.97
C LYS A 53 -26.99 8.74 2.14
N ASP A 54 -28.25 8.38 2.39
CA ASP A 54 -29.10 8.98 3.43
C ASP A 54 -29.21 8.14 4.72
N CYS A 55 -28.18 7.36 5.02
CA CYS A 55 -28.03 6.66 6.29
C CYS A 55 -27.65 7.65 7.40
N TYR A 56 -28.55 7.86 8.37
CA TYR A 56 -28.31 8.76 9.51
C TYR A 56 -28.20 8.01 10.85
N SER A 57 -28.51 6.72 10.88
CA SER A 57 -28.40 5.88 12.08
C SER A 57 -27.83 4.50 11.73
N ALA A 58 -27.24 3.83 12.72
CA ALA A 58 -26.73 2.47 12.53
C ALA A 58 -27.84 1.45 12.19
N HIS A 59 -29.10 1.75 12.51
CA HIS A 59 -30.24 0.91 12.16
C HIS A 59 -30.57 0.96 10.66
N ASP A 60 -30.20 2.03 9.98
CA ASP A 60 -30.41 2.20 8.53
C ASP A 60 -29.31 1.48 7.71
N ALA A 61 -28.23 1.05 8.37
CA ALA A 61 -27.14 0.32 7.73
C ALA A 61 -27.60 -1.11 7.40
N LYS A 62 -27.72 -1.42 6.11
CA LYS A 62 -28.17 -2.73 5.63
C LYS A 62 -27.01 -3.72 5.69
N GLN A 63 -27.18 -4.83 6.41
CA GLN A 63 -26.22 -5.93 6.36
C GLN A 63 -26.19 -6.55 4.96
N ILE A 64 -24.97 -6.69 4.41
CA ILE A 64 -24.70 -7.32 3.11
C ILE A 64 -24.39 -8.80 3.34
N ALA A 65 -23.41 -9.08 4.20
CA ALA A 65 -22.94 -10.42 4.50
C ALA A 65 -22.29 -10.46 5.89
N SER A 66 -22.26 -11.64 6.50
CA SER A 66 -21.48 -11.90 7.72
C SER A 66 -21.03 -13.36 7.75
N TRP A 67 -19.78 -13.59 8.08
CA TRP A 67 -19.17 -14.92 8.12
C TRP A 67 -18.02 -14.99 9.13
N ASP A 68 -17.66 -16.22 9.51
CA ASP A 68 -16.48 -16.49 10.32
C ASP A 68 -15.21 -16.38 9.45
N ALA A 69 -14.27 -15.56 9.90
CA ALA A 69 -12.95 -15.34 9.33
C ALA A 69 -11.87 -15.49 10.42
N PRO A 70 -11.65 -16.72 10.94
CA PRO A 70 -10.55 -16.99 11.86
C PRO A 70 -9.22 -16.75 11.15
N SER A 71 -8.22 -16.25 11.87
CA SER A 71 -6.92 -16.05 11.23
C SER A 71 -6.31 -17.39 10.83
N PRO A 72 -5.88 -17.54 9.56
CA PRO A 72 -5.28 -18.78 9.08
C PRO A 72 -3.84 -18.98 9.59
N LEU A 73 -3.18 -17.92 10.07
CA LEU A 73 -1.77 -17.96 10.46
C LEU A 73 -1.57 -17.96 11.98
N PRO A 74 -0.72 -18.86 12.54
CA PRO A 74 -0.52 -18.95 14.00
C PRO A 74 0.05 -17.70 14.66
N ASP A 75 0.81 -16.90 13.92
CA ASP A 75 1.45 -15.68 14.39
C ASP A 75 0.57 -14.43 14.24
N ILE A 76 -0.57 -14.55 13.57
CA ILE A 76 -1.60 -13.52 13.46
C ILE A 76 -2.80 -13.97 14.30
N PRO A 77 -2.95 -13.52 15.55
CA PRO A 77 -4.07 -13.98 16.40
C PRO A 77 -5.43 -13.45 15.91
N VAL A 78 -5.45 -12.33 15.20
CA VAL A 78 -6.64 -11.68 14.65
C VAL A 78 -6.29 -11.21 13.25
N ASP A 79 -7.05 -11.66 12.25
CA ASP A 79 -6.82 -11.24 10.87
C ASP A 79 -7.13 -9.75 10.70
N THR A 80 -6.63 -9.14 9.63
CA THR A 80 -6.81 -7.72 9.32
C THR A 80 -7.17 -7.54 7.86
N ILE A 81 -8.17 -6.72 7.59
CA ILE A 81 -8.55 -6.34 6.23
C ILE A 81 -7.52 -5.31 5.73
N LEU A 82 -6.73 -5.69 4.73
CA LEU A 82 -5.73 -4.84 4.10
C LEU A 82 -6.30 -4.02 2.95
N SER A 83 -7.30 -4.56 2.26
CA SER A 83 -7.99 -3.87 1.16
C SER A 83 -9.46 -4.27 1.15
N LEU A 84 -10.32 -3.27 0.91
CA LEU A 84 -11.76 -3.42 0.69
C LEU A 84 -12.10 -2.64 -0.58
N GLN A 85 -12.44 -3.35 -1.65
CA GLN A 85 -12.79 -2.76 -2.94
C GLN A 85 -14.21 -3.16 -3.32
N TYR A 86 -14.98 -2.21 -3.83
CA TYR A 86 -16.30 -2.48 -4.40
C TYR A 86 -16.26 -2.21 -5.90
N PHE A 87 -16.75 -3.19 -6.67
CA PHE A 87 -16.92 -3.07 -8.10
C PHE A 87 -18.39 -2.89 -8.44
N ALA A 88 -18.76 -1.70 -8.87
CA ALA A 88 -20.16 -1.30 -9.05
C ALA A 88 -20.83 -1.93 -10.29
N ASP A 89 -20.04 -2.28 -11.30
CA ASP A 89 -20.49 -2.94 -12.53
C ASP A 89 -20.94 -4.39 -12.30
N THR A 90 -20.31 -5.10 -11.35
CA THR A 90 -20.66 -6.48 -10.98
C THR A 90 -21.31 -6.60 -9.61
N ALA A 91 -21.56 -5.50 -8.92
CA ALA A 91 -22.05 -5.46 -7.53
C ALA A 91 -21.29 -6.43 -6.60
N THR A 92 -19.96 -6.43 -6.73
CA THR A 92 -19.06 -7.37 -6.06
C THR A 92 -18.12 -6.64 -5.11
N ILE A 93 -17.91 -7.18 -3.92
CA ILE A 93 -16.98 -6.67 -2.91
C ILE A 93 -15.79 -7.64 -2.83
N CYS A 94 -14.58 -7.13 -2.96
CA CYS A 94 -13.35 -7.90 -2.76
C CYS A 94 -12.67 -7.46 -1.46
N LEU A 95 -12.32 -8.43 -0.63
CA LEU A 95 -11.54 -8.27 0.59
C LEU A 95 -10.20 -8.97 0.42
N ILE A 96 -9.13 -8.30 0.84
CA ILE A 96 -7.81 -8.91 0.95
C ILE A 96 -7.42 -8.93 2.43
N LEU A 97 -7.20 -10.13 2.97
CA LEU A 97 -6.86 -10.34 4.38
C LEU A 97 -5.36 -10.53 4.57
N ALA A 98 -4.82 -10.03 5.68
CA ALA A 98 -3.42 -10.18 6.05
C ALA A 98 -3.01 -11.65 6.26
N GLY A 99 -3.95 -12.48 6.70
CA GLY A 99 -3.79 -13.92 6.82
C GLY A 99 -3.52 -14.64 5.50
N GLY A 100 -3.88 -14.05 4.36
CA GLY A 100 -3.60 -14.61 3.04
C GLY A 100 -4.83 -14.79 2.15
N ASP A 101 -6.02 -14.76 2.72
CA ASP A 101 -7.25 -15.03 1.97
C ASP A 101 -7.70 -13.82 1.13
N ILE A 102 -8.15 -14.14 -0.08
CA ILE A 102 -8.79 -13.24 -1.03
C ILE A 102 -10.26 -13.66 -1.10
N VAL A 103 -11.14 -12.80 -0.60
CA VAL A 103 -12.56 -13.11 -0.45
C VAL A 103 -13.40 -12.22 -1.35
N ILE A 104 -14.32 -12.84 -2.09
CA ILE A 104 -15.36 -12.15 -2.83
C ILE A 104 -16.69 -12.28 -2.10
N VAL A 105 -17.43 -11.18 -2.05
CA VAL A 105 -18.84 -11.14 -1.64
C VAL A 105 -19.68 -10.56 -2.78
N ARG A 106 -20.67 -11.32 -3.25
CA ARG A 106 -21.58 -10.92 -4.33
C ARG A 106 -22.90 -10.47 -3.72
N GLU A 107 -23.42 -9.29 -4.05
CA GLU A 107 -24.73 -8.88 -3.51
C GLU A 107 -25.90 -9.60 -4.19
N GLU A 108 -25.75 -9.95 -5.46
CA GLU A 108 -26.76 -10.62 -6.28
C GLU A 108 -26.15 -11.86 -6.99
N PRO A 109 -25.82 -12.94 -6.26
CA PRO A 109 -25.20 -14.12 -6.84
C PRO A 109 -26.14 -14.80 -7.86
N LEU A 110 -25.57 -15.22 -8.99
CA LEU A 110 -26.28 -15.99 -10.00
C LEU A 110 -26.49 -17.45 -9.56
N PRO A 111 -27.39 -18.22 -10.20
CA PRO A 111 -27.56 -19.63 -9.87
C PRO A 111 -26.26 -20.42 -9.98
N GLY A 112 -25.78 -20.94 -8.85
CA GLY A 112 -24.53 -21.70 -8.76
C GLY A 112 -23.34 -20.90 -8.20
N GLU A 113 -23.49 -19.60 -7.97
CA GLU A 113 -22.51 -18.78 -7.28
C GLU A 113 -22.80 -18.71 -5.78
N ASP A 114 -21.75 -18.70 -4.98
CA ASP A 114 -21.86 -18.46 -3.54
C ASP A 114 -21.90 -16.95 -3.26
N LEU A 115 -22.67 -16.58 -2.22
CA LEU A 115 -22.70 -15.21 -1.68
C LEU A 115 -21.30 -14.76 -1.27
N ILE A 116 -20.53 -15.67 -0.68
CA ILE A 116 -19.19 -15.46 -0.14
C ILE A 116 -18.31 -16.59 -0.67
N GLU A 117 -17.19 -16.24 -1.28
CA GLU A 117 -16.28 -17.21 -1.89
C GLU A 117 -14.82 -16.80 -1.61
N ILE A 118 -14.00 -17.77 -1.21
CA ILE A 118 -12.54 -17.59 -1.15
C ILE A 118 -11.99 -17.97 -2.52
N VAL A 119 -11.57 -16.97 -3.29
CA VAL A 119 -11.09 -17.14 -4.67
C VAL A 119 -9.58 -17.35 -4.76
N GLY A 120 -8.86 -17.08 -3.68
CA GLY A 120 -7.43 -17.33 -3.57
C GLY A 120 -6.94 -17.28 -2.12
N SER A 121 -5.81 -17.93 -1.86
CA SER A 121 -5.14 -17.89 -0.56
C SER A 121 -3.62 -17.87 -0.76
N VAL A 122 -2.93 -17.14 0.12
CA VAL A 122 -1.47 -16.97 0.13
C VAL A 122 -0.92 -17.49 1.45
N ASP A 123 -0.31 -18.68 1.44
CA ASP A 123 0.12 -19.41 2.63
C ASP A 123 1.04 -18.64 3.58
N GLU A 124 1.90 -17.76 3.04
CA GLU A 124 2.84 -16.95 3.83
C GLU A 124 2.20 -15.69 4.42
N GLY A 125 0.95 -15.39 4.03
CA GLY A 125 0.24 -14.17 4.37
C GLY A 125 0.59 -12.98 3.47
N ILE A 126 -0.25 -11.96 3.57
CA ILE A 126 -0.16 -10.73 2.77
C ILE A 126 0.32 -9.59 3.64
N ALA A 127 1.33 -8.86 3.18
CA ALA A 127 1.88 -7.70 3.86
C ALA A 127 1.22 -6.39 3.41
N ALA A 128 0.81 -6.30 2.14
CA ALA A 128 0.09 -5.15 1.59
C ALA A 128 -0.66 -5.55 0.32
N ALA A 129 -1.78 -4.88 0.05
CA ALA A 129 -2.53 -5.06 -1.19
C ALA A 129 -3.11 -3.73 -1.69
N ALA A 130 -3.13 -3.53 -3.00
CA ALA A 130 -3.72 -2.35 -3.62
C ALA A 130 -4.23 -2.65 -5.03
N TRP A 131 -5.47 -2.23 -5.30
CA TRP A 131 -6.04 -2.23 -6.65
C TRP A 131 -5.50 -1.06 -7.49
N SER A 132 -5.35 -1.27 -8.79
CA SER A 132 -5.03 -0.22 -9.74
C SER A 132 -6.19 0.79 -9.85
N PRO A 133 -5.94 2.05 -10.24
CA PRO A 133 -6.98 3.09 -10.27
C PRO A 133 -8.10 2.85 -11.28
N ASP A 134 -7.87 1.99 -12.27
CA ASP A 134 -8.84 1.56 -13.26
C ASP A 134 -9.55 0.25 -12.88
N GLU A 135 -9.31 -0.27 -11.67
CA GLU A 135 -9.96 -1.47 -11.12
C GLU A 135 -9.64 -2.79 -11.84
N GLU A 136 -8.64 -2.79 -12.73
CA GLU A 136 -8.30 -3.95 -13.56
C GLU A 136 -7.26 -4.89 -12.94
N LEU A 137 -6.34 -4.38 -12.11
CA LEU A 137 -5.24 -5.16 -11.53
C LEU A 137 -5.19 -5.07 -10.01
N LEU A 138 -4.85 -6.20 -9.40
CA LEU A 138 -4.55 -6.33 -7.99
C LEU A 138 -3.05 -6.54 -7.81
N ALA A 139 -2.41 -5.68 -7.02
CA ALA A 139 -1.05 -5.87 -6.54
C ALA A 139 -1.06 -6.35 -5.10
N ILE A 140 -0.33 -7.44 -4.84
CA ILE A 140 -0.16 -8.07 -3.51
C ILE A 140 1.33 -8.16 -3.21
N SER A 141 1.76 -7.58 -2.10
CA SER A 141 3.06 -7.88 -1.51
C SER A 141 2.86 -8.90 -0.40
N THR A 142 3.56 -10.03 -0.48
CA THR A 142 3.48 -11.12 0.52
C THR A 142 4.46 -10.88 1.67
N ARG A 143 4.29 -11.61 2.78
CA ARG A 143 5.26 -11.61 3.89
C ARG A 143 6.53 -12.39 3.57
N ALA A 144 6.53 -13.18 2.48
CA ALA A 144 7.69 -13.87 1.94
C ALA A 144 8.50 -13.02 0.94
N ASN A 145 8.33 -11.69 0.97
CA ASN A 145 9.04 -10.74 0.10
C ASN A 145 8.83 -11.02 -1.40
N THR A 146 7.59 -11.30 -1.80
CA THR A 146 7.22 -11.39 -3.23
C THR A 146 6.14 -10.38 -3.58
N LEU A 147 6.22 -9.80 -4.78
CA LEU A 147 5.15 -9.05 -5.41
C LEU A 147 4.41 -9.96 -6.38
N ILE A 148 3.10 -10.10 -6.19
CA ILE A 148 2.19 -10.80 -7.07
C ILE A 148 1.30 -9.74 -7.73
N LEU A 149 1.23 -9.76 -9.06
CA LEU A 149 0.28 -8.99 -9.84
C LEU A 149 -0.76 -9.94 -10.43
N MET A 150 -2.03 -9.59 -10.30
CA MET A 150 -3.14 -10.38 -10.78
C MET A 150 -4.14 -9.51 -11.53
N THR A 151 -4.87 -10.09 -12.48
CA THR A 151 -6.06 -9.47 -13.07
C THR A 151 -7.18 -9.39 -12.03
N ARG A 152 -8.23 -8.65 -12.38
CA ARG A 152 -9.49 -8.61 -11.62
C ARG A 152 -10.14 -9.98 -11.42
N ASP A 153 -9.93 -10.90 -12.36
CA ASP A 153 -10.39 -12.30 -12.29
C ASP A 153 -9.40 -13.22 -11.57
N PHE A 154 -8.41 -12.66 -10.87
CA PHE A 154 -7.38 -13.38 -10.11
C PHE A 154 -6.52 -14.32 -10.97
N GLU A 155 -6.31 -13.97 -12.23
CA GLU A 155 -5.29 -14.61 -13.06
C GLU A 155 -3.93 -13.96 -12.80
N SER A 156 -2.90 -14.77 -12.54
CA SER A 156 -1.55 -14.24 -12.26
C SER A 156 -0.90 -13.67 -13.51
N ILE A 157 -0.43 -12.42 -13.41
CA ILE A 157 0.35 -11.71 -14.44
C ILE A 157 1.83 -11.81 -14.17
N ALA A 158 2.23 -11.55 -12.93
CA ALA A 158 3.62 -11.58 -12.50
C ALA A 158 3.74 -12.10 -11.08
N ASN A 159 4.84 -12.80 -10.81
CA ASN A 159 5.27 -13.19 -9.47
C ASN A 159 6.77 -12.92 -9.36
N VAL A 160 7.13 -11.90 -8.58
CA VAL A 160 8.47 -11.31 -8.55
C VAL A 160 9.00 -11.36 -7.12
N THR A 161 10.21 -11.87 -6.93
CA THR A 161 10.90 -11.80 -5.63
C THR A 161 11.47 -10.39 -5.42
N LEU A 162 11.21 -9.80 -4.26
CA LEU A 162 11.78 -8.52 -3.83
C LEU A 162 13.20 -8.77 -3.29
N SER A 163 14.18 -8.74 -4.18
CA SER A 163 15.55 -9.17 -3.89
C SER A 163 16.42 -8.00 -3.38
N PRO A 164 17.37 -8.23 -2.45
CA PRO A 164 18.37 -7.23 -2.08
C PRO A 164 19.21 -6.73 -3.27
N GLU A 165 19.40 -7.57 -4.28
CA GLU A 165 20.17 -7.30 -5.50
C GLU A 165 19.47 -6.32 -6.45
N ASP A 166 18.17 -6.05 -6.27
CA ASP A 166 17.40 -5.08 -7.07
C ASP A 166 18.03 -3.67 -7.08
N VAL A 167 18.80 -3.35 -6.05
CA VAL A 167 19.63 -2.13 -5.94
C VAL A 167 20.55 -1.91 -7.17
N GLN A 168 20.84 -2.97 -7.93
CA GLN A 168 21.68 -2.93 -9.13
C GLN A 168 20.95 -2.43 -10.38
N VAL A 169 19.61 -2.34 -10.37
CA VAL A 169 18.82 -1.89 -11.53
C VAL A 169 19.00 -0.40 -11.77
N SER A 170 19.06 0.37 -10.70
CA SER A 170 19.17 1.82 -10.77
C SER A 170 20.63 2.25 -10.65
N ALA A 171 21.23 2.60 -11.79
CA ALA A 171 22.64 2.97 -11.88
C ALA A 171 23.06 4.04 -10.85
N HIS A 172 22.15 4.97 -10.50
CA HIS A 172 22.44 6.00 -9.50
C HIS A 172 22.62 5.44 -8.07
N VAL A 173 21.92 4.35 -7.75
CA VAL A 173 22.05 3.63 -6.47
C VAL A 173 23.25 2.68 -6.51
N SER A 174 23.45 1.98 -7.63
CA SER A 174 24.47 0.94 -7.78
C SER A 174 25.90 1.47 -7.75
N VAL A 175 26.13 2.65 -8.32
CA VAL A 175 27.46 3.27 -8.35
C VAL A 175 27.75 4.14 -7.13
N GLY A 176 26.86 4.15 -6.13
CA GLY A 176 27.05 4.88 -4.87
C GLY A 176 27.46 6.34 -5.10
N TRP A 177 26.76 7.07 -5.98
CA TRP A 177 27.03 8.50 -6.17
C TRP A 177 26.98 9.19 -4.81
N GLY A 178 28.06 9.90 -4.46
CA GLY A 178 28.23 10.53 -3.14
C GLY A 178 29.22 9.82 -2.23
N LYS A 179 29.46 8.51 -2.40
CA LYS A 179 30.50 7.79 -1.64
C LYS A 179 31.89 8.31 -1.98
N ARG A 180 32.81 8.29 -1.01
CA ARG A 180 34.17 8.83 -1.19
C ARG A 180 34.96 8.03 -2.23
N GLU A 181 34.64 6.74 -2.35
CA GLU A 181 35.32 5.76 -3.21
C GLU A 181 35.00 5.95 -4.70
N THR A 182 33.83 6.50 -5.04
CA THR A 182 33.32 6.63 -6.42
C THR A 182 33.58 8.02 -7.01
N GLN A 183 34.26 8.90 -6.25
CA GLN A 183 34.68 10.23 -6.68
C GLN A 183 35.95 10.17 -7.54
N PHE A 184 35.85 10.71 -8.75
CA PHE A 184 36.98 10.80 -9.68
C PHE A 184 38.00 11.84 -9.18
N GLN A 185 38.98 11.40 -8.38
CA GLN A 185 40.07 12.29 -7.94
C GLN A 185 41.09 12.47 -9.08
N GLY A 186 40.94 13.53 -9.86
CA GLY A 186 41.93 13.94 -10.85
C GLY A 186 43.31 14.15 -10.20
N LYS A 187 44.35 13.46 -10.71
CA LYS A 187 45.70 13.33 -10.11
C LYS A 187 46.52 14.63 -9.92
N ARG A 188 45.95 15.84 -9.98
CA ARG A 188 46.68 17.11 -9.80
C ARG A 188 45.93 18.23 -9.08
N ALA A 189 44.83 17.96 -8.38
CA ALA A 189 44.18 18.96 -7.53
C ALA A 189 44.57 18.75 -6.05
N LYS A 190 45.42 19.63 -5.51
CA LYS A 190 45.60 19.82 -4.07
C LYS A 190 44.23 20.17 -3.48
N ALA A 191 43.69 19.27 -2.65
CA ALA A 191 42.57 19.42 -1.70
C ALA A 191 41.85 20.78 -1.68
N LEU A 192 41.04 21.06 -2.70
CA LEU A 192 39.80 21.82 -2.52
C LEU A 192 38.72 20.75 -2.35
N LYS A 193 37.97 20.77 -1.24
CA LYS A 193 36.75 19.97 -1.10
C LYS A 193 35.92 20.21 -2.36
N ASP A 194 35.66 19.15 -3.12
CA ASP A 194 34.79 19.26 -4.28
C ASP A 194 33.37 19.58 -3.76
N PRO A 195 32.82 20.77 -4.02
CA PRO A 195 31.54 21.21 -3.45
C PRO A 195 30.34 20.38 -3.93
N THR A 196 30.55 19.44 -4.86
CA THR A 196 29.52 18.48 -5.30
C THR A 196 29.46 17.21 -4.45
N VAL A 197 30.30 17.07 -3.41
CA VAL A 197 30.29 15.92 -2.50
C VAL A 197 29.34 16.18 -1.33
N PRO A 198 28.29 15.36 -1.15
CA PRO A 198 27.42 15.45 0.02
C PRO A 198 28.24 15.27 1.31
N GLU A 199 27.98 16.09 2.33
CA GLU A 199 28.61 15.92 3.66
C GLU A 199 28.17 14.62 4.35
N HIS A 200 27.00 14.11 3.99
CA HIS A 200 26.41 12.87 4.49
C HIS A 200 25.84 12.07 3.31
N VAL A 201 26.04 10.75 3.33
CA VAL A 201 25.48 9.83 2.37
C VAL A 201 24.57 8.88 3.15
N ASP A 202 23.28 8.96 2.87
CA ASP A 202 22.28 8.11 3.52
C ASP A 202 22.54 6.63 3.17
N GLU A 203 22.43 5.75 4.16
CA GLU A 203 22.54 4.30 3.97
C GLU A 203 21.15 3.63 3.96
N GLY A 204 20.11 4.40 4.28
CA GLY A 204 18.74 3.96 4.39
C GLY A 204 18.38 3.49 5.79
N GLN A 205 19.10 3.95 6.82
CA GLN A 205 18.89 3.51 8.20
C GLN A 205 17.43 3.71 8.60
N LEU A 206 16.79 2.65 9.14
CA LEU A 206 15.40 2.75 9.57
C LEU A 206 15.21 3.82 10.65
N SER A 207 14.05 4.48 10.59
CA SER A 207 13.55 5.32 11.68
C SER A 207 13.40 4.49 12.95
N SER A 208 13.67 5.10 14.11
CA SER A 208 13.38 4.47 15.41
C SER A 208 11.89 4.24 15.66
N MET A 209 11.03 4.90 14.87
CA MET A 209 9.57 4.80 14.94
C MET A 209 8.99 3.98 13.77
N ASP A 210 9.84 3.30 13.00
CA ASP A 210 9.40 2.49 11.88
C ASP A 210 8.54 1.29 12.33
N GLN A 211 7.38 1.10 11.70
CA GLN A 211 6.45 0.02 12.05
C GLN A 211 6.60 -1.21 11.15
N MET A 212 7.64 -1.25 10.32
CA MET A 212 7.97 -2.33 9.40
C MET A 212 6.88 -2.66 8.36
N GLN A 213 5.88 -1.78 8.21
CA GLN A 213 4.79 -2.00 7.26
C GLN A 213 5.26 -1.86 5.81
N THR A 214 4.69 -2.67 4.93
CA THR A 214 4.84 -2.51 3.49
C THR A 214 3.70 -1.65 2.96
N THR A 215 3.98 -0.79 1.98
CA THR A 215 2.93 -0.01 1.30
C THR A 215 3.07 -0.13 -0.21
N ILE A 216 1.92 -0.12 -0.89
CA ILE A 216 1.83 -0.15 -2.35
C ILE A 216 1.09 1.10 -2.79
N SER A 217 1.60 1.79 -3.80
CA SER A 217 0.93 2.95 -4.38
C SER A 217 1.02 2.94 -5.90
N TRP A 218 -0.14 2.96 -6.55
CA TRP A 218 -0.25 3.01 -8.00
C TRP A 218 -0.11 4.43 -8.53
N ARG A 219 0.51 4.57 -9.70
CA ARG A 219 0.45 5.80 -10.49
C ARG A 219 -0.97 6.00 -11.00
N GLY A 220 -1.42 7.25 -11.11
CA GLY A 220 -2.83 7.57 -11.44
C GLY A 220 -3.35 7.07 -12.79
N ASP A 221 -2.45 6.72 -13.73
CA ASP A 221 -2.80 6.09 -15.01
C ASP A 221 -2.69 4.55 -14.99
N GLY A 222 -2.36 3.96 -13.83
CA GLY A 222 -2.20 2.52 -13.63
C GLY A 222 -1.00 1.88 -14.35
N ALA A 223 -0.15 2.66 -15.03
CA ALA A 223 0.94 2.09 -15.83
C ALA A 223 2.15 1.65 -14.97
N TYR A 224 2.24 2.13 -13.73
CA TYR A 224 3.31 1.80 -12.79
C TYR A 224 2.75 1.72 -11.37
N LEU A 225 3.46 0.98 -10.52
CA LEU A 225 3.24 0.93 -9.08
C LEU A 225 4.56 1.04 -8.33
N ALA A 226 4.52 1.58 -7.12
CA ALA A 226 5.65 1.61 -6.21
C ALA A 226 5.35 0.76 -4.97
N VAL A 227 6.34 -0.03 -4.55
CA VAL A 227 6.30 -0.86 -3.34
C VAL A 227 7.38 -0.35 -2.38
N ASN A 228 6.98 0.15 -1.22
CA ASN A 228 7.89 0.53 -0.13
C ASN A 228 7.91 -0.58 0.92
N SER A 229 9.01 -1.31 0.99
CA SER A 229 9.19 -2.48 1.86
C SER A 229 10.49 -2.38 2.66
N VAL A 230 10.56 -3.05 3.81
CA VAL A 230 11.81 -3.15 4.58
C VAL A 230 12.66 -4.31 4.06
N GLN A 231 13.90 -4.02 3.70
CA GLN A 231 14.89 -5.02 3.29
C GLN A 231 15.73 -5.46 4.50
N ASP A 232 15.76 -6.77 4.77
CA ASP A 232 16.58 -7.45 5.79
C ASP A 232 16.48 -6.83 7.20
N GLY A 233 15.37 -6.16 7.52
CA GLY A 233 15.19 -5.43 8.79
C GLY A 233 16.11 -4.22 8.97
N LYS A 234 16.76 -3.73 7.90
CA LYS A 234 17.83 -2.72 7.98
C LYS A 234 17.50 -1.39 7.33
N ARG A 235 16.80 -1.43 6.20
CA ARG A 235 16.48 -0.22 5.41
C ARG A 235 15.18 -0.34 4.66
N ARG A 236 14.55 0.79 4.38
CA ARG A 236 13.44 0.86 3.42
C ARG A 236 13.97 0.90 2.00
N MET A 237 13.23 0.26 1.11
CA MET A 237 13.49 0.26 -0.32
C MET A 237 12.18 0.49 -1.06
N ILE A 238 12.13 1.57 -1.82
CA ILE A 238 11.05 1.86 -2.75
C ILE A 238 11.42 1.22 -4.09
N ARG A 239 10.64 0.25 -4.55
CA ARG A 239 10.80 -0.38 -5.87
C ARG A 239 9.65 0.04 -6.77
N VAL A 240 9.97 0.49 -7.97
CA VAL A 240 8.96 0.87 -8.97
C VAL A 240 8.88 -0.22 -10.02
N TYR A 241 7.68 -0.74 -10.23
CA TYR A 241 7.39 -1.75 -11.24
C TYR A 241 6.49 -1.18 -12.33
N SER A 242 6.63 -1.68 -13.55
CA SER A 242 5.62 -1.53 -14.59
C SER A 242 4.38 -2.34 -14.24
N ARG A 243 3.29 -2.06 -14.95
CA ARG A 243 2.03 -2.78 -14.84
C ARG A 243 2.15 -4.29 -15.09
N GLU A 244 3.15 -4.70 -15.86
CA GLU A 244 3.47 -6.10 -16.18
C GLU A 244 4.42 -6.75 -15.17
N GLY A 245 4.78 -6.06 -14.09
CA GLY A 245 5.67 -6.56 -13.04
C GLY A 245 7.16 -6.46 -13.36
N VAL A 246 7.55 -5.67 -14.36
CA VAL A 246 8.95 -5.43 -14.68
C VAL A 246 9.51 -4.34 -13.77
N LEU A 247 10.61 -4.61 -13.06
CA LEU A 247 11.29 -3.63 -12.20
C LEU A 247 11.86 -2.49 -13.06
N ASP A 248 11.34 -1.28 -12.89
CA ASP A 248 11.72 -0.06 -13.62
C ASP A 248 12.85 0.68 -12.88
N SER A 249 12.72 0.83 -11.57
CA SER A 249 13.71 1.56 -10.75
C SER A 249 13.66 1.17 -9.27
N VAL A 250 14.69 1.59 -8.55
CA VAL A 250 14.80 1.49 -7.10
C VAL A 250 15.19 2.85 -6.55
N GLY A 251 14.50 3.27 -5.48
CA GLY A 251 14.76 4.53 -4.78
C GLY A 251 16.15 4.58 -4.17
N GLU A 252 16.73 5.78 -4.15
CA GLU A 252 17.95 6.01 -3.37
C GLU A 252 17.72 5.72 -1.87
N PRO A 253 18.76 5.26 -1.15
CA PRO A 253 18.67 5.09 0.29
C PRO A 253 18.39 6.43 0.97
N VAL A 254 17.41 6.46 1.88
CA VAL A 254 17.09 7.64 2.69
C VAL A 254 16.99 7.23 4.15
N ASP A 255 17.82 7.85 4.99
CA ASP A 255 17.83 7.59 6.42
C ASP A 255 16.54 8.13 7.06
N GLY A 256 15.95 7.35 7.96
CA GLY A 256 14.72 7.70 8.64
C GLY A 256 13.47 7.68 7.77
N LEU A 257 13.53 7.14 6.54
CA LEU A 257 12.34 6.92 5.73
C LEU A 257 11.39 5.94 6.45
N GLU A 258 10.11 6.30 6.52
CA GLU A 258 9.04 5.51 7.14
C GLU A 258 8.15 4.84 6.09
N GLY A 259 7.17 4.05 6.54
CA GLY A 259 6.36 3.20 5.66
C GLY A 259 5.36 3.93 4.77
N ALA A 260 4.97 5.15 5.11
CA ALA A 260 4.01 5.91 4.31
C ALA A 260 4.60 6.25 2.93
N LEU A 261 3.86 5.88 1.87
CA LEU A 261 4.16 6.22 0.49
C LEU A 261 2.86 6.51 -0.27
N SER A 262 2.84 7.59 -1.06
CA SER A 262 1.73 7.90 -1.94
C SER A 262 2.23 8.47 -3.26
N TRP A 263 1.88 7.84 -4.39
CA TRP A 263 2.13 8.38 -5.71
C TRP A 263 1.09 9.45 -6.02
N ARG A 264 1.56 10.65 -6.36
CA ARG A 264 0.69 11.72 -6.84
C ARG A 264 -0.07 11.23 -8.08
N PRO A 265 -1.40 11.40 -8.16
CA PRO A 265 -2.18 10.95 -9.31
C PRO A 265 -1.72 11.52 -10.66
N ALA A 266 -1.21 12.75 -10.67
CA ALA A 266 -0.60 13.36 -11.86
C ALA A 266 0.69 12.67 -12.35
N GLY A 267 1.24 11.73 -11.57
CA GLY A 267 2.29 10.79 -11.94
C GLY A 267 3.72 11.27 -11.74
N ASN A 268 3.96 12.56 -11.49
CA ASN A 268 5.31 13.13 -11.51
C ASN A 268 6.10 12.95 -10.21
N LEU A 269 5.45 12.72 -9.06
CA LEU A 269 6.11 12.58 -7.75
C LEU A 269 5.44 11.50 -6.90
N MET A 270 6.23 10.83 -6.08
CA MET A 270 5.80 10.05 -4.93
C MET A 270 6.16 10.82 -3.66
N ALA A 271 5.30 10.83 -2.66
CA ALA A 271 5.55 11.43 -1.36
C ALA A 271 5.73 10.35 -0.30
N GLY A 272 6.76 10.48 0.53
CA GLY A 272 6.99 9.65 1.70
C GLY A 272 7.26 10.49 2.95
N ILE A 273 7.40 9.82 4.09
CA ILE A 273 7.69 10.47 5.37
C ILE A 273 9.12 10.14 5.79
N GLN A 274 9.91 11.17 6.09
CA GLN A 274 11.24 11.03 6.66
C GLN A 274 11.24 11.57 8.09
N ARG A 275 11.59 10.73 9.06
CA ARG A 275 11.83 11.15 10.43
C ARG A 275 13.30 11.47 10.65
N ARG A 276 13.58 12.68 11.11
CA ARG A 276 14.90 13.13 11.57
C ARG A 276 14.91 13.21 13.09
N SER A 277 16.07 13.49 13.67
CA SER A 277 16.22 13.60 15.13
C SER A 277 15.37 14.70 15.77
N ASP A 278 15.07 15.76 15.03
CA ASP A 278 14.43 16.98 15.51
C ASP A 278 13.11 17.32 14.83
N ARG A 279 12.77 16.66 13.71
CA ARG A 279 11.57 16.97 12.91
C ARG A 279 11.10 15.81 12.04
N VAL A 280 9.93 16.00 11.43
CA VAL A 280 9.37 15.09 10.42
C VAL A 280 9.17 15.88 9.13
N ASP A 281 9.71 15.35 8.04
CA ASP A 281 9.63 15.97 6.73
C ASP A 281 8.80 15.08 5.78
N VAL A 282 8.03 15.72 4.91
CA VAL A 282 7.50 15.08 3.71
C VAL A 282 8.58 15.17 2.64
N VAL A 283 9.02 14.02 2.14
CA VAL A 283 10.06 13.90 1.12
C VAL A 283 9.45 13.39 -0.18
N PHE A 284 9.99 13.81 -1.32
CA PHE A 284 9.47 13.40 -2.61
C PHE A 284 10.48 12.59 -3.41
N PHE A 285 9.97 11.68 -4.23
CA PHE A 285 10.74 10.84 -5.15
C PHE A 285 10.13 10.88 -6.56
N GLU A 286 10.94 10.74 -7.58
CA GLU A 286 10.52 10.54 -8.96
C GLU A 286 10.44 9.05 -9.32
N ARG A 287 9.77 8.73 -10.43
CA ARG A 287 9.71 7.36 -10.96
C ARG A 287 11.09 6.72 -11.12
N ASN A 288 12.10 7.52 -11.46
CA ASN A 288 13.46 7.04 -11.69
C ASN A 288 14.21 6.65 -10.40
N GLY A 289 13.61 6.82 -9.20
CA GLY A 289 14.22 6.49 -7.90
C GLY A 289 14.92 7.66 -7.21
N LEU A 290 15.06 8.82 -7.87
CA LEU A 290 15.74 9.98 -7.31
C LEU A 290 14.82 10.80 -6.41
N ARG A 291 15.39 11.36 -5.34
CA ARG A 291 14.70 12.31 -4.47
C ARG A 291 14.56 13.67 -5.15
N HIS A 292 13.40 14.29 -5.00
CA HIS A 292 13.07 15.57 -5.63
C HIS A 292 12.32 16.50 -4.67
N GLY A 293 13.08 17.08 -3.73
CA GLY A 293 12.57 18.11 -2.82
C GLY A 293 11.89 17.55 -1.57
N GLU A 294 11.57 18.46 -0.65
CA GLU A 294 10.99 18.16 0.66
C GLU A 294 10.33 19.41 1.26
N PHE A 295 9.48 19.19 2.28
CA PHE A 295 9.04 20.25 3.18
C PHE A 295 8.75 19.67 4.58
N SER A 296 8.93 20.49 5.63
CA SER A 296 8.68 20.07 7.02
C SER A 296 7.20 20.13 7.40
N LEU A 297 6.76 19.18 8.23
CA LEU A 297 5.43 19.17 8.87
C LEU A 297 5.35 20.07 10.10
#